data_AF-S7VGP4-F1
#
_entry.id   AF-S7VGP4-F1
#
_cell.length_a   1.000
_cell.length_b   1.000
_cell.length_c   1.000
_cell.angle_alpha   90.00
_cell.angle_beta   90.00
_cell.angle_gamma   90.00
#
_symmetry.space_group_name_H-M   'P 1'
#
loop_
_entity.id
_entity.type
_entity.pdbx_description
1 polymer ?
#
loop_
_entity_poly.entity_id
_entity_poly.type
_entity_poly.pdbx_seq_one_letter_code
_entity_poly.pdbx_strand_id
1 'polypeptide(L)'
;MNSVYDFLEEFEVYLNRKINEDIWVYSGHTYFGSLLIKNLVDKRKIILKPSDSTLPVGGKRIQDFMSKTPTFKRHTIDNYVFVTRTFKHISKRLAKANKQLTLISVDFETKSIVVFGSMNIDLNILNHIIEFANNIKYSISYDFEGLLKHQGFDKEKNQVITQIEERQDNPKVFFSYSWDDDEHRFWVLKLASDLIKKELMY
;
A
#
# COMPACT_ATOMS: atom_id res chain seq x y z
N MET A 1 -11.49 -5.43 -16.00
CA MET A 1 -10.06 -5.60 -15.71
C MET A 1 -9.70 -7.05 -15.49
N ASN A 2 -8.78 -7.55 -16.30
CA ASN A 2 -8.22 -8.91 -16.20
C ASN A 2 -6.70 -8.89 -15.92
N SER A 3 -6.06 -7.72 -16.02
CA SER A 3 -4.62 -7.54 -15.84
C SER A 3 -4.28 -6.28 -15.02
N VAL A 4 -3.07 -6.25 -14.47
CA VAL A 4 -2.52 -5.08 -13.77
C VAL A 4 -2.25 -3.94 -14.76
N TYR A 5 -1.97 -4.23 -16.02
CA TYR A 5 -1.92 -3.19 -17.05
C TYR A 5 -3.30 -2.55 -17.27
N ASP A 6 -4.37 -3.34 -17.35
CA ASP A 6 -5.74 -2.82 -17.48
C ASP A 6 -6.09 -1.93 -16.27
N PHE A 7 -5.69 -2.36 -15.06
CA PHE A 7 -5.86 -1.57 -13.84
C PHE A 7 -5.21 -0.19 -13.98
N LEU A 8 -3.97 -0.14 -14.44
CA LEU A 8 -3.26 1.12 -14.59
C LEU A 8 -3.80 1.99 -15.71
N GLU A 9 -4.26 1.38 -16.82
CA GLU A 9 -4.87 2.11 -17.92
C GLU A 9 -6.20 2.74 -17.51
N GLU A 10 -7.08 1.99 -16.83
CA GLU A 10 -8.32 2.54 -16.28
C GLU A 10 -8.05 3.61 -15.22
N PHE A 11 -7.02 3.42 -14.38
CA PHE A 11 -6.61 4.42 -13.40
C PHE A 11 -6.10 5.70 -14.05
N GLU A 12 -5.29 5.58 -15.11
CA GLU A 12 -4.81 6.71 -15.91
C GLU A 12 -5.99 7.48 -16.52
N VAL A 13 -6.96 6.78 -17.11
CA VAL A 13 -8.18 7.39 -17.66
C VAL A 13 -8.98 8.13 -16.57
N TYR A 14 -9.13 7.52 -15.39
CA TYR A 14 -9.78 8.16 -14.24
C TYR A 14 -9.04 9.44 -13.81
N LEU A 15 -7.72 9.39 -13.64
CA LEU A 15 -6.94 10.56 -13.25
C LEU A 15 -6.97 11.66 -14.33
N ASN A 16 -6.95 11.29 -15.62
CA ASN A 16 -7.07 12.24 -16.71
C ASN A 16 -8.40 13.00 -16.72
N ARG A 17 -9.48 12.40 -16.23
CA ARG A 17 -10.77 13.09 -16.05
C ARG A 17 -10.76 14.06 -14.87
N LYS A 18 -9.84 13.88 -13.93
CA LYS A 18 -9.66 14.68 -12.71
C LYS A 18 -8.52 15.70 -12.80
N ILE A 19 -7.92 15.89 -13.99
CA ILE A 19 -6.69 16.67 -14.24
C ILE A 19 -6.73 18.16 -13.86
N ASN A 20 -7.86 18.69 -13.41
CA ASN A 20 -8.02 20.12 -13.11
C ASN A 20 -8.24 20.44 -11.62
N GLU A 21 -8.25 19.43 -10.75
CA GLU A 21 -8.47 19.62 -9.31
C GLU A 21 -7.13 19.71 -8.56
N ASP A 22 -6.29 18.67 -8.53
CA ASP A 22 -5.03 18.67 -7.73
C ASP A 22 -3.84 17.87 -8.32
N ILE A 23 -4.01 17.20 -9.46
CA ILE A 23 -3.02 16.26 -10.04
C ILE A 23 -2.76 16.55 -11.51
N TRP A 24 -1.50 16.40 -11.92
CA TRP A 24 -1.11 16.32 -13.31
C TRP A 24 -0.58 14.94 -13.65
N VAL A 25 -1.22 14.27 -14.61
CA VAL A 25 -0.80 12.95 -15.07
C VAL A 25 0.13 13.10 -16.26
N TYR A 26 1.33 12.53 -16.16
CA TYR A 26 2.24 12.44 -17.30
C TYR A 26 2.22 11.00 -17.84
N SER A 27 1.34 10.77 -18.81
CA SER A 27 1.28 9.47 -19.48
C SER A 27 2.59 9.21 -20.23
N GLY A 28 3.32 8.19 -19.78
CA GLY A 28 4.68 8.00 -20.22
C GLY A 28 5.09 6.57 -20.42
N HIS A 29 4.20 5.70 -20.89
CA HIS A 29 4.49 4.31 -21.19
C HIS A 29 5.83 4.13 -21.92
N THR A 30 6.78 3.44 -21.28
CA THR A 30 7.85 2.74 -22.00
C THR A 30 7.32 1.37 -22.43
N TYR A 31 8.12 0.60 -23.18
CA TYR A 31 7.78 -0.67 -23.84
C TYR A 31 7.05 -1.73 -22.95
N PHE A 32 6.93 -1.50 -21.62
CA PHE A 32 6.10 -2.25 -20.66
C PHE A 32 5.44 -1.37 -19.55
N GLY A 33 4.78 -0.26 -19.92
CA GLY A 33 3.57 0.23 -19.23
C GLY A 33 3.70 0.99 -17.89
N SER A 34 4.82 1.66 -17.59
CA SER A 34 4.88 2.47 -16.34
C SER A 34 4.20 3.83 -16.52
N LEU A 35 3.46 4.26 -15.50
CA LEU A 35 2.74 5.55 -15.46
C LEU A 35 3.49 6.53 -14.57
N LEU A 36 3.74 7.76 -15.02
CA LEU A 36 4.30 8.82 -14.20
C LEU A 36 3.18 9.79 -13.80
N ILE A 37 3.02 10.00 -12.50
CA ILE A 37 2.07 10.98 -11.94
C ILE A 37 2.87 12.09 -11.29
N LYS A 38 2.45 13.33 -11.50
CA LYS A 38 3.00 14.48 -10.79
C LYS A 38 1.89 15.12 -9.98
N ASN A 39 2.04 15.16 -8.67
CA ASN A 39 1.17 15.97 -7.85
C ASN A 39 1.48 17.46 -8.13
N LEU A 40 0.45 18.28 -8.36
CA LEU A 40 0.63 19.71 -8.67
C LEU A 40 0.90 20.57 -7.42
N VAL A 41 0.38 20.14 -6.27
CA VAL A 41 0.49 20.81 -4.97
C VAL A 41 1.93 20.75 -4.45
N ASP A 42 2.49 19.54 -4.31
CA ASP A 42 3.81 19.34 -3.72
C ASP A 42 4.94 19.08 -4.76
N LYS A 43 4.56 19.01 -6.04
CA LYS A 43 5.44 18.75 -7.20
C LYS A 43 6.15 17.40 -7.17
N ARG A 44 5.77 16.47 -6.28
CA ARG A 44 6.33 15.12 -6.24
C ARG A 44 5.96 14.34 -7.50
N LYS A 45 6.92 13.56 -7.97
CA LYS A 45 6.81 12.70 -9.14
C LYS A 45 6.84 11.25 -8.71
N ILE A 46 5.75 10.56 -8.99
CA ILE A 46 5.48 9.21 -8.54
C ILE A 46 5.41 8.32 -9.78
N ILE A 47 6.22 7.27 -9.81
CA ILE A 47 6.16 6.28 -10.89
C ILE A 47 5.39 5.05 -10.43
N LEU A 48 4.40 4.63 -11.21
CA LEU A 48 3.65 3.39 -11.02
C LEU A 48 4.20 2.36 -12.01
N LYS A 49 4.83 1.30 -11.49
CA LYS A 49 5.34 0.18 -12.28
C LYS A 49 4.38 -1.01 -12.18
N PRO A 50 3.67 -1.37 -13.27
CA PRO A 50 2.88 -2.60 -13.29
C PRO A 50 3.75 -3.84 -13.44
N SER A 51 3.22 -4.96 -12.94
CA SER A 51 3.75 -6.30 -13.16
C SER A 51 2.63 -7.33 -13.07
N ASP A 52 2.24 -7.93 -14.20
CA ASP A 52 1.35 -9.11 -14.27
C ASP A 52 2.07 -10.43 -13.98
N SER A 53 3.12 -10.39 -13.15
CA SER A 53 3.79 -11.59 -12.67
C SER A 53 2.79 -12.46 -11.91
N THR A 54 2.60 -13.70 -12.35
CA THR A 54 1.85 -14.71 -11.61
C THR A 54 2.58 -15.13 -10.33
N LEU A 55 3.92 -15.05 -10.35
CA LEU A 55 4.75 -15.28 -9.19
C LEU A 55 4.84 -14.04 -8.29
N PRO A 56 4.83 -14.20 -6.94
CA PRO A 56 4.97 -13.08 -6.02
C PRO A 56 6.27 -12.30 -6.21
N VAL A 57 6.16 -10.98 -6.33
CA VAL A 57 7.29 -10.08 -6.54
C VAL A 57 8.13 -9.96 -5.25
N GLY A 58 9.44 -10.20 -5.37
CA GLY A 58 10.41 -10.14 -4.27
C GLY A 58 11.16 -8.81 -4.17
N GLY A 59 11.77 -8.55 -3.01
CA GLY A 59 12.46 -7.29 -2.71
C GLY A 59 13.63 -6.97 -3.65
N LYS A 60 14.42 -7.96 -4.06
CA LYS A 60 15.53 -7.75 -5.02
C LYS A 60 15.06 -7.14 -6.34
N ARG A 61 13.96 -7.67 -6.91
CA ARG A 61 13.39 -7.15 -8.17
C ARG A 61 12.93 -5.69 -8.04
N ILE A 62 12.40 -5.32 -6.87
CA ILE A 62 11.98 -3.95 -6.57
C ILE A 62 13.20 -3.03 -6.46
N GLN A 63 14.21 -3.43 -5.68
CA GLN A 63 15.45 -2.66 -5.50
C GLN A 63 16.21 -2.48 -6.82
N ASP A 64 16.30 -3.53 -7.64
CA ASP A 64 16.96 -3.49 -8.94
C ASP A 64 16.30 -2.45 -9.86
N PHE A 65 14.96 -2.38 -9.86
CA PHE A 65 14.23 -1.38 -10.63
C PHE A 65 14.46 0.04 -10.12
N MET A 66 14.33 0.26 -8.79
CA MET A 66 14.57 1.59 -8.21
C MET A 66 15.98 2.09 -8.55
N SER A 67 16.97 1.21 -8.47
CA SER A 67 18.36 1.54 -8.79
C SER A 67 18.60 1.82 -10.27
N LYS A 68 17.94 1.06 -11.16
CA LYS A 68 18.07 1.23 -12.62
C LYS A 68 17.21 2.35 -13.19
N THR A 69 16.23 2.84 -12.43
CA THR A 69 15.27 3.85 -12.88
C THR A 69 15.26 5.05 -11.94
N PRO A 70 16.39 5.78 -11.79
CA PRO A 70 16.43 7.01 -10.99
C PRO A 70 15.65 8.16 -11.65
N THR A 71 15.50 8.09 -12.98
CA THR A 71 14.78 9.07 -13.78
C THR A 71 13.82 8.40 -14.75
N PHE A 72 12.72 9.06 -15.06
CA PHE A 72 11.76 8.63 -16.07
C PHE A 72 11.45 9.78 -17.03
N LYS A 73 11.70 9.59 -18.33
CA LYS A 73 11.53 10.64 -19.36
C LYS A 73 12.18 11.98 -18.94
N ARG A 74 13.42 11.93 -18.43
CA ARG A 74 14.21 13.08 -17.91
C ARG A 74 13.70 13.71 -16.61
N HIS A 75 12.69 13.13 -15.96
CA HIS A 75 12.23 13.57 -14.66
C HIS A 75 12.82 12.71 -13.54
N THR A 76 13.32 13.35 -12.48
CA THR A 76 13.70 12.65 -11.24
C THR A 76 12.45 12.11 -10.55
N ILE A 77 12.56 10.89 -10.02
CA ILE A 77 11.46 10.18 -9.38
C ILE A 77 11.60 10.34 -7.87
N ASP A 78 10.53 10.80 -7.22
CA ASP A 78 10.49 11.05 -5.79
C ASP A 78 9.96 9.82 -5.02
N ASN A 79 9.02 9.09 -5.65
CA ASN A 79 8.37 7.92 -5.08
C ASN A 79 8.13 6.83 -6.13
N TYR A 80 8.33 5.59 -5.72
CA TYR A 80 8.18 4.39 -6.52
C TYR A 80 6.98 3.59 -6.01
N VAL A 81 6.03 3.33 -6.89
CA VAL A 81 4.85 2.53 -6.61
C VAL A 81 4.91 1.28 -7.47
N PHE A 82 4.97 0.10 -6.85
CA PHE A 82 4.86 -1.16 -7.57
C PHE A 82 3.44 -1.66 -7.52
N VAL A 83 2.87 -1.97 -8.69
CA VAL A 83 1.53 -2.54 -8.79
C VAL A 83 1.64 -3.96 -9.32
N THR A 84 1.10 -4.93 -8.60
CA THR A 84 1.11 -6.35 -9.01
C THR A 84 -0.01 -7.11 -8.33
N ARG A 85 -0.18 -8.41 -8.65
CA ARG A 85 -1.19 -9.25 -8.01
C ARG A 85 -0.83 -9.62 -6.57
N THR A 86 0.45 -9.93 -6.33
CA THR A 86 0.92 -10.35 -5.01
C THR A 86 2.42 -10.12 -4.77
N PHE A 87 2.79 -9.94 -3.50
CA PHE A 87 4.16 -9.68 -3.05
C PHE A 87 4.63 -10.69 -2.02
N LYS A 88 5.93 -11.00 -2.05
CA LYS A 88 6.59 -11.74 -0.95
C LYS A 88 6.61 -10.91 0.33
N HIS A 89 6.60 -11.56 1.50
CA HIS A 89 6.67 -10.88 2.81
C HIS A 89 7.86 -9.92 2.94
N ILE A 90 9.01 -10.28 2.37
CA ILE A 90 10.21 -9.44 2.38
C ILE A 90 9.97 -8.11 1.65
N SER A 91 9.21 -8.12 0.55
CA SER A 91 8.84 -6.91 -0.18
C SER A 91 7.92 -6.01 0.65
N LYS A 92 6.92 -6.61 1.32
CA LYS A 92 6.00 -5.88 2.20
C LYS A 92 6.76 -5.17 3.33
N ARG A 93 7.73 -5.87 3.95
CA ARG A 93 8.64 -5.27 4.96
C ARG A 93 9.52 -4.17 4.38
N LEU A 94 10.02 -4.34 3.17
CA LEU A 94 10.84 -3.34 2.48
C LEU A 94 10.07 -2.03 2.28
N ALA A 95 8.79 -2.10 1.90
CA ALA A 95 7.94 -0.92 1.74
C ALA A 95 7.80 -0.12 3.05
N LYS A 96 7.61 -0.81 4.18
CA LYS A 96 7.54 -0.16 5.50
C LYS A 96 8.84 0.52 5.91
N ALA A 97 9.99 0.00 5.48
CA ALA A 97 11.30 0.55 5.82
C ALA A 97 11.76 1.67 4.86
N ASN A 98 11.30 1.67 3.61
CA ASN A 98 11.77 2.59 2.58
C ASN A 98 10.72 3.67 2.27
N LYS A 99 11.00 4.91 2.70
CA LYS A 99 10.12 6.08 2.53
C LYS A 99 9.81 6.46 1.08
N GLN A 100 10.57 5.94 0.11
CA GLN A 100 10.34 6.18 -1.31
C GLN A 100 9.52 5.07 -1.97
N LEU A 101 9.15 4.01 -1.26
CA LEU A 101 8.53 2.82 -1.85
C LEU A 101 7.13 2.57 -1.29
N THR A 102 6.17 2.42 -2.19
CA THR A 102 4.81 1.94 -1.90
C THR A 102 4.51 0.74 -2.78
N LEU A 103 3.78 -0.23 -2.27
CA LEU A 103 3.36 -1.41 -3.01
C LEU A 103 1.84 -1.46 -3.06
N ILE A 104 1.27 -1.78 -4.22
CA ILE A 104 -0.17 -1.96 -4.42
C ILE A 104 -0.38 -3.37 -4.95
N SER A 105 -1.04 -4.19 -4.15
CA SER A 105 -1.53 -5.51 -4.55
C SER A 105 -2.94 -5.34 -5.10
N VAL A 106 -3.22 -5.91 -6.27
CA VAL A 106 -4.56 -5.92 -6.85
C VAL A 106 -4.98 -7.36 -7.11
N ASP A 107 -6.05 -7.78 -6.44
CA ASP A 107 -6.69 -9.07 -6.65
C ASP A 107 -8.00 -8.85 -7.43
N PHE A 108 -8.01 -9.35 -8.67
CA PHE A 108 -9.14 -9.22 -9.58
C PHE A 108 -10.27 -10.20 -9.29
N GLU A 109 -9.98 -11.31 -8.59
CA GLU A 109 -10.98 -12.33 -8.24
C GLU A 109 -11.80 -11.86 -7.04
N THR A 110 -11.11 -11.44 -5.97
CA THR A 110 -11.76 -10.92 -4.76
C THR A 110 -12.13 -9.45 -4.86
N LYS A 111 -11.74 -8.77 -5.95
CA LYS A 111 -11.91 -7.32 -6.15
C LYS A 111 -11.37 -6.54 -4.95
N SER A 112 -10.13 -6.81 -4.59
CA SER A 112 -9.47 -6.18 -3.45
C SER A 112 -8.15 -5.52 -3.84
N ILE A 113 -7.89 -4.40 -3.20
CA ILE A 113 -6.67 -3.62 -3.34
C ILE A 113 -6.02 -3.52 -1.97
N VAL A 114 -4.74 -3.81 -1.89
CA VAL A 114 -3.96 -3.72 -0.64
C VAL A 114 -2.75 -2.84 -0.87
N VAL A 115 -2.67 -1.73 -0.14
CA VAL A 115 -1.55 -0.79 -0.19
C VAL A 115 -0.61 -1.05 0.98
N PHE A 116 0.68 -1.27 0.69
CA PHE A 116 1.75 -1.37 1.68
C PHE A 116 2.69 -0.17 1.58
N GLY A 117 3.10 0.39 2.72
CA GLY A 117 3.82 1.66 2.78
C GLY A 117 2.92 2.82 2.36
N SER A 118 1.67 2.84 2.83
CA SER A 118 0.71 3.90 2.50
C SER A 118 1.17 5.30 2.93
N MET A 119 1.93 5.41 4.02
CA MET A 119 2.53 6.66 4.50
C MET A 119 3.65 7.22 3.60
N ASN A 120 4.16 6.42 2.67
CA ASN A 120 5.26 6.82 1.80
C ASN A 120 4.76 7.57 0.56
N ILE A 121 3.50 7.37 0.18
CA ILE A 121 2.87 8.06 -0.94
C ILE A 121 2.17 9.34 -0.46
N ASP A 122 2.12 10.33 -1.34
CA ASP A 122 1.38 11.56 -1.07
C ASP A 122 -0.12 11.30 -0.82
N LEU A 123 -0.71 12.07 0.10
CA LEU A 123 -2.09 11.88 0.55
C LEU A 123 -3.10 12.15 -0.56
N ASN A 124 -2.86 13.13 -1.43
CA ASN A 124 -3.77 13.40 -2.56
C ASN A 124 -3.79 12.20 -3.49
N ILE A 125 -2.62 11.65 -3.84
CA ILE A 125 -2.56 10.45 -4.68
C ILE A 125 -3.22 9.25 -4.01
N LEU A 126 -3.02 9.06 -2.70
CA LEU A 126 -3.68 7.99 -1.96
C LEU A 126 -5.21 8.14 -2.00
N ASN A 127 -5.73 9.36 -1.80
CA ASN A 127 -7.16 9.65 -1.90
C ASN A 127 -7.71 9.32 -3.29
N HIS A 128 -7.00 9.66 -4.36
CA HIS A 128 -7.40 9.28 -5.72
C HIS A 128 -7.37 7.77 -5.96
N ILE A 129 -6.44 7.03 -5.35
CA ILE A 129 -6.45 5.56 -5.41
C ILE A 129 -7.69 5.00 -4.67
N ILE A 130 -8.05 5.57 -3.52
CA ILE A 130 -9.24 5.17 -2.75
C ILE A 130 -10.53 5.49 -3.53
N GLU A 131 -10.65 6.70 -4.05
CA GLU A 131 -11.79 7.10 -4.89
C GLU A 131 -11.92 6.23 -6.14
N PHE A 132 -10.79 5.95 -6.80
CA PHE A 132 -10.78 5.06 -7.95
C PHE A 132 -11.27 3.65 -7.57
N ALA A 133 -10.76 3.09 -6.46
CA ALA A 133 -11.21 1.79 -5.96
C ALA A 133 -12.73 1.76 -5.74
N ASN A 134 -13.29 2.80 -5.13
CA ASN A 134 -14.73 2.95 -4.94
C ASN A 134 -15.49 3.01 -6.28
N ASN A 135 -14.97 3.75 -7.26
CA ASN A 135 -15.57 3.87 -8.59
C ASN A 135 -15.63 2.54 -9.34
N ILE A 136 -14.58 1.72 -9.24
CA ILE A 136 -14.54 0.38 -9.86
C ILE A 136 -15.19 -0.70 -8.98
N LYS A 137 -15.71 -0.35 -7.79
CA LYS A 137 -16.32 -1.24 -6.79
C LYS A 137 -15.36 -2.31 -6.27
N TYR A 138 -14.12 -1.93 -6.00
CA TYR A 138 -13.12 -2.75 -5.34
C TYR A 138 -13.03 -2.35 -3.87
N SER A 139 -12.81 -3.33 -3.00
CA SER A 139 -12.42 -3.06 -1.62
C SER A 139 -10.98 -2.58 -1.58
N ILE A 140 -10.66 -1.63 -0.69
CA ILE A 140 -9.30 -1.14 -0.51
C ILE A 140 -8.89 -1.22 0.97
N SER A 141 -7.67 -1.67 1.21
CA SER A 141 -7.03 -1.66 2.52
C SER A 141 -5.63 -1.06 2.40
N TYR A 142 -5.17 -0.39 3.46
CA TYR A 142 -3.87 0.24 3.51
C TYR A 142 -3.27 0.10 4.92
N ASP A 143 -1.95 -0.04 5.00
CA ASP A 143 -1.23 -0.21 6.26
C ASP A 143 -0.92 1.15 6.90
N PHE A 144 -1.80 1.66 7.77
CA PHE A 144 -1.44 2.77 8.65
C PHE A 144 -0.54 2.26 9.79
N GLU A 145 0.72 2.72 9.85
CA GLU A 145 1.58 2.63 11.03
C GLU A 145 1.87 4.06 11.53
N GLY A 146 1.06 4.59 12.45
CA GLY A 146 1.31 5.88 13.09
C GLY A 146 0.08 6.50 13.77
N LEU A 147 0.29 7.02 14.98
CA LEU A 147 -0.70 7.82 15.72
C LEU A 147 -1.00 9.11 14.96
N LEU A 148 -2.23 9.25 14.44
CA LEU A 148 -2.76 10.56 14.04
C LEU A 148 -2.95 11.41 15.30
N LYS A 149 -2.02 12.34 15.54
CA LYS A 149 -2.28 13.47 16.44
C LYS A 149 -3.24 14.40 15.72
N HIS A 150 -4.54 14.29 16.00
CA HIS A 150 -5.50 15.35 15.70
C HIS A 150 -5.18 16.58 16.56
N GLN A 151 -4.79 17.67 15.93
CA GLN A 151 -4.99 19.01 16.48
C GLN A 151 -6.16 19.65 15.72
N GLY A 152 -7.29 19.85 16.43
CA GLY A 152 -8.23 20.94 16.21
C GLY A 152 -9.22 20.86 15.03
N PHE A 153 -10.50 21.09 15.35
CA PHE A 153 -11.68 21.22 14.48
C PHE A 153 -11.73 22.53 13.68
N ASP A 154 -12.52 22.59 12.59
CA ASP A 154 -13.50 23.68 12.46
C ASP A 154 -14.76 23.38 11.61
N LYS A 155 -15.78 24.20 11.86
CA LYS A 155 -17.25 24.02 11.81
C LYS A 155 -18.00 23.90 10.46
N GLU A 156 -17.40 23.55 9.33
CA GLU A 156 -18.13 23.58 8.04
C GLU A 156 -18.33 22.19 7.40
N LYS A 157 -19.51 21.63 7.68
CA LYS A 157 -20.24 20.57 6.96
C LYS A 157 -19.57 20.02 5.68
N ASN A 158 -18.76 18.99 5.81
CA ASN A 158 -18.56 17.98 4.78
C ASN A 158 -18.69 16.60 5.41
N GLN A 159 -19.33 15.66 4.70
CA GLN A 159 -19.64 14.33 5.20
C GLN A 159 -18.36 13.60 5.63
N VAL A 160 -18.15 13.58 6.95
CA VAL A 160 -17.12 12.78 7.60
C VAL A 160 -17.59 11.33 7.59
N ILE A 161 -16.70 10.45 7.12
CA ILE A 161 -16.82 9.00 7.09
C ILE A 161 -17.49 8.49 8.37
N THR A 162 -18.73 8.03 8.23
CA THR A 162 -19.48 7.44 9.32
C THR A 162 -18.95 6.03 9.56
N GLN A 163 -18.40 5.84 10.76
CA GLN A 163 -18.00 4.56 11.39
C GLN A 163 -16.77 3.86 10.81
N ILE A 164 -15.66 4.07 11.50
CA ILE A 164 -14.54 3.14 11.61
C ILE A 164 -14.92 2.22 12.77
N GLU A 165 -15.15 0.93 12.53
CA GLU A 165 -15.15 -0.04 13.62
C GLU A 165 -13.74 -0.09 14.20
N GLU A 166 -13.61 0.25 15.48
CA GLU A 166 -12.40 -0.04 16.23
C GLU A 166 -12.14 -1.55 16.13
N ARG A 167 -10.99 -1.92 15.57
CA ARG A 167 -10.47 -3.25 15.84
C ARG A 167 -10.25 -3.29 17.35
N GLN A 168 -11.00 -4.12 18.08
CA GLN A 168 -10.72 -4.38 19.48
C GLN A 168 -9.21 -4.62 19.61
N ASP A 169 -8.55 -3.85 20.47
CA ASP A 169 -7.14 -4.02 20.75
C ASP A 169 -6.94 -5.47 21.25
N ASN A 170 -6.39 -6.34 20.39
CA ASN A 170 -5.94 -7.64 20.84
C ASN A 170 -4.92 -7.40 21.97
N PRO A 171 -5.16 -7.94 23.18
CA PRO A 171 -4.31 -7.67 24.33
C PRO A 171 -2.89 -8.14 24.04
N LYS A 172 -1.95 -7.20 24.02
CA LYS A 172 -0.52 -7.51 23.84
C LYS A 172 0.01 -8.13 25.13
N VAL A 173 0.32 -9.42 25.08
CA VAL A 173 0.92 -10.15 26.20
C VAL A 173 2.43 -10.31 25.96
N PHE A 174 3.22 -9.95 26.97
CA PHE A 174 4.65 -10.18 27.01
C PHE A 174 4.97 -11.35 27.94
N PHE A 175 5.74 -12.33 27.45
CA PHE A 175 6.24 -13.43 28.27
C PHE A 175 7.69 -13.18 28.65
N SER A 176 7.96 -13.11 29.96
CA SER A 176 9.30 -13.28 30.49
C SER A 176 9.44 -14.72 31.00
N TYR A 177 10.40 -15.46 30.46
CA TYR A 177 10.66 -16.85 30.87
C TYR A 177 12.15 -17.17 30.76
N SER A 178 12.62 -18.14 31.55
CA SER A 178 13.99 -18.66 31.47
C SER A 178 14.13 -19.64 30.30
N TRP A 179 15.28 -19.63 29.64
CA TRP A 179 15.55 -20.46 28.45
C TRP A 179 16.32 -21.75 28.78
N ASP A 180 16.44 -22.05 30.06
CA ASP A 180 17.39 -23.04 30.58
C ASP A 180 16.83 -24.47 30.62
N ASP A 181 15.53 -24.65 30.37
CA ASP A 181 14.84 -25.94 30.38
C ASP A 181 14.01 -26.15 29.11
N ASP A 182 14.21 -27.29 28.45
CA ASP A 182 13.57 -27.64 27.19
C ASP A 182 12.08 -27.93 27.36
N GLU A 183 11.67 -28.49 28.50
CA GLU A 183 10.26 -28.75 28.83
C GLU A 183 9.52 -27.43 29.06
N HIS A 184 10.10 -26.52 29.84
CA HIS A 184 9.58 -25.17 30.03
C HIS A 184 9.49 -24.39 28.72
N ARG A 185 10.50 -24.47 27.85
CA ARG A 185 10.45 -23.84 26.52
C ARG A 185 9.30 -24.34 25.67
N PHE A 186 9.08 -25.65 25.64
CA PHE A 186 7.98 -26.26 24.87
C PHE A 186 6.62 -25.80 25.42
N TRP A 187 6.49 -25.73 26.74
CA TRP A 187 5.28 -25.24 27.39
C TRP A 187 4.96 -23.78 27.04
N VAL A 188 5.97 -22.89 27.06
CA VAL A 188 5.79 -21.47 26.68
C VAL A 188 5.38 -21.32 25.21
N LEU A 189 5.97 -22.10 24.31
CA LEU A 189 5.61 -22.08 22.89
C LEU A 189 4.18 -22.59 22.66
N LYS A 190 3.75 -23.61 23.41
CA LYS A 190 2.37 -24.12 23.38
C LYS A 190 1.39 -23.06 23.88
N LEU A 191 1.70 -22.41 25.02
CA LEU A 191 0.88 -21.33 25.58
C LEU A 191 0.71 -20.16 24.59
N ALA A 192 1.80 -19.74 23.94
CA ALA A 192 1.74 -18.70 22.91
C ALA A 192 0.87 -19.14 21.72
N SER A 193 0.97 -20.39 21.28
CA SER A 193 0.15 -20.92 20.19
C SER A 193 -1.34 -20.99 20.56
N ASP A 194 -1.66 -21.38 21.79
CA ASP A 194 -3.04 -21.49 22.27
C ASP A 194 -3.70 -20.12 22.41
N LEU A 195 -2.97 -19.09 22.83
CA LEU A 195 -3.46 -17.71 22.87
C LEU A 195 -3.73 -17.15 21.47
N ILE A 196 -2.84 -17.41 20.51
CA ILE A 196 -3.04 -17.01 19.11
C ILE A 196 -4.27 -17.71 18.51
N LYS A 197 -4.48 -19.00 18.81
CA LYS A 197 -5.65 -19.75 18.32
C LYS A 197 -6.96 -19.27 18.94
N LYS A 198 -6.93 -18.87 20.20
CA LYS A 198 -8.13 -18.38 20.92
C LYS A 198 -8.59 -17.01 20.41
N GLU A 199 -7.67 -16.16 19.92
CA GLU A 199 -7.99 -14.90 19.23
C GLU A 199 -8.57 -15.09 17.82
N LEU A 200 -8.39 -16.25 17.18
CA LEU A 200 -8.90 -16.52 15.82
C LEU A 200 -10.32 -17.12 15.80
N MET A 201 -10.92 -17.37 16.97
CA MET A 201 -12.26 -17.96 17.13
C MET A 201 -13.35 -16.94 17.55
N TYR A 202 -13.01 -15.66 17.64
CA TYR A 202 -13.94 -14.56 17.95
C TYR A 202 -13.97 -13.53 16.83
#